data_AF-A0AAP2E511-F1
#
_entry.id   AF-A0AAP2E511-F1
#
_cell.length_a   1.000
_cell.length_b   1.000
_cell.length_c   1.000
_cell.angle_alpha   90.00
_cell.angle_beta   90.00
_cell.angle_gamma   90.00
#
_symmetry.space_group_name_H-M   'P 1'
#
loop_
_entity.id
_entity.type
_entity.pdbx_description
1 polymer ?
#
loop_
_entity_poly.entity_id
_entity_poly.type
_entity_poly.pdbx_seq_one_letter_code
_entity_poly.pdbx_strand_id
1 'polypeptide(L)' 'MSKMTRTIVVITPKDIQRIMGYCYKTAGRIHRRIRQFVGKRPGQLITIDDFCTFTGLTHENVETLLNDD' A
#
# COMPACT_ATOMS: atom_id res chain seq x y z
N MET A 1 -20.85 -7.17 -19.21
CA MET A 1 -19.43 -7.56 -19.18
C MET A 1 -18.64 -6.36 -18.70
N SER A 2 -18.27 -6.31 -17.41
CA SER A 2 -17.48 -5.21 -16.85
C SER A 2 -16.10 -5.16 -17.52
N LYS A 3 -15.69 -3.98 -17.99
CA LYS A 3 -14.34 -3.73 -18.52
C LYS A 3 -13.32 -4.08 -17.43
N MET A 4 -12.57 -5.15 -17.64
CA MET A 4 -11.42 -5.51 -16.80
C MET A 4 -10.24 -4.61 -17.17
N THR A 5 -10.27 -3.36 -16.71
CA THR A 5 -9.13 -2.45 -16.80
C THR A 5 -8.11 -2.88 -15.74
N ARG A 6 -7.02 -3.52 -16.17
CA ARG A 6 -5.88 -3.88 -15.31
C ARG A 6 -5.21 -2.60 -14.84
N THR A 7 -5.60 -2.14 -13.65
CA THR A 7 -5.03 -0.94 -13.03
C THR A 7 -4.05 -1.39 -11.95
N ILE A 8 -2.86 -0.78 -11.91
CA ILE A 8 -1.91 -1.02 -10.83
C ILE A 8 -2.44 -0.32 -9.57
N VAL A 9 -2.67 -1.09 -8.51
CA VAL A 9 -3.08 -0.53 -7.22
C VAL A 9 -1.84 0.00 -6.48
N VAL A 10 -1.94 1.24 -6.00
CA VAL A 10 -0.87 1.92 -5.28
C VAL A 10 -1.27 2.12 -3.83
N ILE A 11 -0.31 1.94 -2.94
CA ILE A 11 -0.49 2.12 -1.50
C ILE A 11 -0.12 3.55 -1.12
N THR A 12 -1.05 4.24 -0.51
CA THR A 12 -0.91 5.60 0.01
C THR A 12 -0.78 5.60 1.54
N PRO A 13 -0.33 6.72 2.15
CA PRO A 13 -0.36 6.85 3.60
C PRO A 13 -1.76 6.69 4.23
N LYS A 14 -2.84 7.00 3.50
CA LYS A 14 -4.22 6.81 4.00
C LYS A 14 -4.57 5.32 4.08
N ASP A 15 -4.15 4.55 3.08
CA ASP A 15 -4.36 3.11 3.05
C ASP A 15 -3.61 2.43 4.19
N ILE A 16 -2.37 2.83 4.43
CA ILE A 16 -1.58 2.33 5.58
C ILE A 16 -2.26 2.69 6.90
N GLN A 17 -2.82 3.89 7.03
CA GLN A 17 -3.61 4.28 8.20
C GLN A 17 -4.85 3.38 8.37
N ARG A 18 -5.58 3.07 7.30
CA ARG A 18 -6.75 2.20 7.32
C ARG A 18 -6.37 0.77 7.69
N ILE A 19 -5.39 0.20 6.99
CA ILE A 19 -4.95 -1.19 7.14
C ILE A 19 -4.32 -1.47 8.50
N MET A 20 -3.52 -0.53 9.03
CA MET A 20 -2.73 -0.76 10.24
C MET A 20 -3.22 0.02 11.48
N GLY A 21 -4.26 0.84 11.36
CA GLY A 21 -4.84 1.60 12.48
C GLY A 21 -3.96 2.73 13.03
N TYR A 22 -2.93 3.16 12.30
CA TYR A 22 -2.04 4.23 12.74
C TYR A 22 -2.56 5.62 12.40
N CYS A 23 -2.15 6.63 13.18
CA CYS A 23 -2.39 8.02 12.76
C CYS A 23 -1.65 8.34 11.45
N TYR A 24 -2.18 9.29 10.67
CA TYR A 24 -1.67 9.66 9.35
C TYR A 24 -0.16 9.97 9.34
N LYS A 25 0.36 10.62 10.39
CA LYS A 25 1.79 10.94 10.53
C LYS A 25 2.64 9.68 10.62
N THR A 26 2.21 8.68 11.40
CA THR A 26 2.91 7.40 11.53
C THR A 26 2.79 6.60 10.24
N ALA A 27 1.62 6.58 9.61
CA ALA A 27 1.41 5.95 8.32
C ALA A 27 2.33 6.55 7.22
N GLY A 28 2.53 7.87 7.20
CA GLY A 28 3.49 8.53 6.29
C GLY A 28 4.94 8.14 6.55
N ARG A 29 5.34 7.93 7.82
CA ARG A 29 6.68 7.42 8.16
C ARG A 29 6.87 5.98 7.70
N ILE A 30 5.84 5.14 7.86
CA ILE A 30 5.84 3.76 7.36
C ILE A 30 5.93 3.75 5.84
N HIS A 31 5.13 4.56 5.14
CA HIS A 31 5.19 4.71 3.68
C HIS A 31 6.62 5.01 3.21
N ARG A 32 7.30 5.97 3.85
CA ARG A 32 8.70 6.28 3.55
C ARG A 32 9.64 5.10 3.81
N ARG A 33 9.45 4.37 4.92
CA ARG A 33 10.25 3.18 5.26
C ARG A 33 10.10 2.07 4.23
N ILE A 34 8.87 1.79 3.79
CA ILE A 34 8.60 0.80 2.74
C ILE A 34 9.37 1.19 1.48
N ARG A 35 9.24 2.44 1.03
CA ARG A 35 9.96 2.95 -0.15
C ARG A 35 11.47 2.76 -0.06
N GLN A 36 12.04 3.06 1.11
CA GLN A 36 13.47 2.88 1.37
C GLN A 36 13.87 1.40 1.38
N PHE A 37 13.06 0.54 1.98
CA PHE A 37 13.29 -0.90 2.05
C PHE A 37 13.32 -1.55 0.66
N VAL A 38 12.37 -1.20 -0.22
CA VAL A 38 12.33 -1.71 -1.60
C VAL A 38 13.28 -0.96 -2.56
N GLY A 39 14.10 -0.04 -2.06
CA GLY A 39 15.09 0.69 -2.88
C GLY A 39 14.49 1.67 -3.89
N LYS A 40 13.25 2.14 -3.69
CA LYS A 40 12.57 3.04 -4.62
C LYS A 40 13.03 4.50 -4.46
N ARG A 41 13.21 5.18 -5.59
CA ARG A 41 13.57 6.61 -5.68
C ARG A 41 12.39 7.51 -5.31
N PRO A 42 12.65 8.77 -4.89
CA PRO A 42 11.60 9.77 -4.76
C PRO A 42 10.76 9.88 -6.03
N GLY A 43 9.44 9.97 -5.89
CA GLY A 43 8.48 9.99 -7.00
C GLY A 43 8.02 8.60 -7.48
N GLN A 44 8.72 7.52 -7.13
CA GLN A 44 8.22 6.17 -7.40
C GLN A 44 7.13 5.77 -6.39
N LEU A 45 6.07 5.16 -6.91
CA LEU A 45 4.90 4.72 -6.15
C LEU A 45 5.16 3.38 -5.48
N ILE A 46 4.46 3.13 -4.37
CA ILE A 46 4.47 1.86 -3.63
C ILE A 46 3.28 1.05 -4.13
N THR A 47 3.51 -0.18 -4.59
CA THR A 47 2.45 -1.10 -5.00
C THR A 47 1.98 -1.96 -3.83
N ILE A 48 0.92 -2.74 -4.03
CA ILE A 48 0.53 -3.79 -3.07
C ILE A 48 1.71 -4.75 -2.84
N ASP A 49 2.41 -5.17 -3.90
CA ASP A 49 3.55 -6.10 -3.76
C ASP A 49 4.66 -5.54 -2.86
N ASP A 50 5.02 -4.26 -3.02
CA ASP A 50 6.04 -3.61 -2.17
C ASP A 50 5.60 -3.60 -0.70
N PHE A 51 4.32 -3.30 -0.47
CA PHE A 51 3.73 -3.22 0.86
C PHE A 51 3.68 -4.60 1.51
N CYS A 52 3.23 -5.62 0.79
CA CYS A 52 3.22 -7.02 1.24
C CYS A 52 4.64 -7.52 1.51
N THR A 53 5.60 -7.18 0.66
CA THR A 53 7.01 -7.53 0.84
C THR A 53 7.61 -6.92 2.12
N PHE A 54 7.19 -5.71 2.49
CA PHE A 54 7.64 -5.07 3.73
C PHE A 54 6.90 -5.56 4.99
N THR A 55 5.58 -5.77 4.90
CA THR A 55 4.71 -6.05 6.06
C THR A 55 4.53 -7.54 6.35
N GLY A 56 4.76 -8.41 5.37
CA GLY A 56 4.44 -9.83 5.45
C GLY A 56 2.94 -10.14 5.29
N LEU A 57 2.10 -9.13 5.01
CA LEU A 57 0.68 -9.33 4.72
C LEU A 57 0.49 -9.95 3.33
N THR A 58 -0.57 -10.73 3.16
CA THR A 58 -0.93 -11.28 1.85
C THR A 58 -1.65 -10.24 0.99
N HIS A 59 -1.59 -10.40 -0.34
CA HIS A 59 -2.35 -9.57 -1.26
C HIS A 59 -3.85 -9.59 -0.96
N GLU A 60 -4.41 -10.76 -0.67
CA GLU A 60 -5.82 -10.95 -0.38
C GLU A 60 -6.28 -10.13 0.84
N ASN A 61 -5.48 -10.14 1.92
CA ASN A 61 -5.80 -9.32 3.10
C ASN A 61 -5.79 -7.82 2.77
N VAL A 62 -4.82 -7.37 1.96
CA VAL A 62 -4.69 -5.96 1.59
C VAL A 62 -5.83 -5.53 0.67
N GLU A 63 -6.14 -6.32 -0.37
CA GLU A 63 -7.21 -6.01 -1.33
C GLU A 63 -8.58 -5.96 -0.65
N THR A 64 -8.86 -6.85 0.29
CA THR A 64 -10.12 -6.82 1.06
C THR A 64 -10.27 -5.49 1.80
N LEU A 65 -9.23 -5.08 2.52
CA LEU A 65 -9.24 -3.84 3.31
C LEU A 65 -9.27 -2.55 2.46
N LEU A 66 -8.81 -2.62 1.21
CA LEU A 66 -8.86 -1.49 0.26
C LEU A 66 -10.21 -1.33 -0.45
N ASN A 67 -10.94 -2.43 -0.67
CA ASN A 67 -12.19 -2.45 -1.44
C ASN A 67 -13.45 -2.29 -0.57
N ASP A 68 -13.32 -2.24 0.76
CA ASP A 68 -14.44 -2.07 1.71
C ASP A 68 -15.02 -0.63 1.76
N ASP A 69 -15.06 0.11 0.64
CA ASP A 69 -15.73 1.43 0.51
C ASP A 69 -16.92 1.41 -0.46
#